data_AF-A0A0P9T2G8-F1
#
_entry.id   AF-A0A0P9T2G8-F1
#
_cell.length_a   1.000
_cell.length_b   1.000
_cell.length_c   1.000
_cell.angle_alpha   90.00
_cell.angle_beta   90.00
_cell.angle_gamma   90.00
#
_symmetry.space_group_name_H-M   'P 1'
#
loop_
_entity.id
_entity.type
_entity.pdbx_description
1 polymer ?
#
loop_
_entity_poly.entity_id
_entity_poly.type
_entity_poly.pdbx_seq_one_letter_code
_entity_poly.pdbx_strand_id
1 'polypeptide(L)'
;MDGHEYDQMHYHFSQVLELDPDNYLTAGKRIKAPVLFINGDWDEYTSAKDAAQFSRYLQNCSFSTVDATGHFLDMEHKAACRDSKHVLMNFLQPAEASTNVYSRVQGHHAFAF
;
A
#
# COMPACT_ATOMS: atom_id res chain seq x y z
N MET A 1 -4.43 26.72 9.96
CA MET A 1 -3.85 26.31 8.66
C MET A 1 -5.02 25.78 7.86
N ASP A 2 -5.31 26.42 6.74
CA ASP A 2 -6.66 26.50 6.15
C ASP A 2 -7.18 25.17 5.60
N GLY A 3 -8.30 24.70 6.16
CA GLY A 3 -9.04 23.54 5.64
C GLY A 3 -9.57 23.72 4.21
N HIS A 4 -9.64 24.96 3.73
CA HIS A 4 -10.15 25.29 2.39
C HIS A 4 -9.26 24.83 1.24
N GLU A 5 -7.93 24.83 1.39
CA GLU A 5 -7.03 24.33 0.35
C GLU A 5 -7.10 22.80 0.24
N TYR A 6 -7.31 22.14 1.38
CA TYR A 6 -7.41 20.68 1.46
C TYR A 6 -8.77 20.17 0.95
N ASP A 7 -9.88 20.83 1.31
CA ASP A 7 -11.20 20.53 0.76
C ASP A 7 -11.22 20.68 -0.77
N GLN A 8 -10.46 21.64 -1.30
CA GLN A 8 -10.34 21.84 -2.73
C GLN A 8 -9.55 20.73 -3.41
N MET A 9 -8.47 20.22 -2.80
CA MET A 9 -7.74 19.05 -3.29
C MET A 9 -8.55 17.76 -3.16
N HIS A 10 -9.23 17.53 -2.03
CA HIS A 10 -10.05 16.35 -1.82
C HIS A 10 -11.24 16.32 -2.78
N TYR A 11 -11.94 17.45 -2.95
CA TYR A 11 -13.01 17.57 -3.93
C TYR A 11 -12.50 17.33 -5.35
N HIS A 12 -11.33 17.88 -5.71
CA HIS A 12 -10.75 17.65 -7.03
C HIS A 12 -10.34 16.18 -7.25
N PHE A 13 -9.75 15.52 -6.25
CA PHE A 13 -9.38 14.11 -6.32
C PHE A 13 -10.60 13.19 -6.40
N SER A 14 -11.61 13.44 -5.58
CA SER A 14 -12.90 12.73 -5.63
C SER A 14 -13.62 12.96 -6.95
N GLN A 15 -13.65 14.19 -7.48
CA GLN A 15 -14.24 14.50 -8.79
C GLN A 15 -13.49 13.81 -9.93
N VAL A 16 -12.16 13.75 -9.91
CA VAL A 16 -11.37 13.05 -10.93
C VAL A 16 -11.62 11.53 -10.87
N LEU A 17 -11.80 10.98 -9.67
CA LEU A 17 -12.20 9.58 -9.50
C LEU A 17 -13.67 9.33 -9.91
N GLU A 18 -14.57 10.30 -9.74
CA GLU A 18 -15.99 10.21 -10.13
C GLU A 18 -16.24 10.45 -11.63
N LEU A 19 -15.39 11.23 -12.31
CA LEU A 19 -15.52 11.58 -13.72
C LEU A 19 -15.22 10.40 -14.65
N ASP A 20 -14.38 9.45 -14.22
CA ASP A 20 -14.13 8.21 -14.98
C ASP A 20 -13.59 7.08 -14.06
N PRO A 21 -14.40 6.59 -13.11
CA PRO A 21 -13.97 5.59 -12.12
C PRO A 21 -13.50 4.31 -12.78
N ASP A 22 -14.12 3.93 -13.90
CA ASP A 22 -13.73 2.76 -14.68
C ASP A 22 -12.34 2.93 -15.31
N ASN A 23 -11.95 4.11 -15.78
CA ASN A 23 -10.68 4.29 -16.48
C ASN A 23 -9.48 4.45 -15.52
N TYR A 24 -9.62 5.17 -14.41
CA TYR A 24 -8.53 5.35 -13.43
C TYR A 24 -8.29 4.09 -12.59
N LEU A 25 -9.34 3.43 -12.13
CA LEU A 25 -9.21 2.19 -11.35
C LEU A 25 -8.73 1.03 -12.23
N THR A 26 -9.09 1.02 -13.52
CA THR A 26 -8.51 0.06 -14.49
C THR A 26 -7.07 0.41 -14.87
N ALA A 27 -6.68 1.70 -14.88
CA ALA A 27 -5.28 2.11 -15.01
C ALA A 27 -4.43 1.62 -13.83
N GLY A 28 -5.01 1.54 -12.63
CA GLY A 28 -4.39 0.91 -11.46
C GLY A 28 -3.89 -0.52 -11.74
N LYS A 29 -4.62 -1.30 -12.54
CA LYS A 29 -4.18 -2.66 -12.94
C LYS A 29 -2.88 -2.68 -13.74
N ARG A 30 -2.47 -1.55 -14.32
CA ARG A 30 -1.22 -1.41 -15.07
C ARG A 30 -0.03 -1.02 -14.18
N ILE A 31 -0.27 -0.66 -12.93
CA ILE A 31 0.79 -0.36 -11.96
C ILE A 31 1.46 -1.68 -11.56
N LYS A 32 2.70 -1.85 -12.01
CA LYS A 32 3.54 -3.02 -11.69
C LYS A 32 4.47 -2.79 -10.51
N ALA A 33 4.68 -1.54 -10.13
CA ALA A 33 5.49 -1.19 -8.98
C ALA A 33 4.77 -1.63 -7.69
N PRO A 34 5.51 -2.11 -6.66
CA PRO A 34 4.96 -2.27 -5.33
C PRO A 34 4.41 -0.92 -4.82
N VAL A 35 3.21 -0.92 -4.25
CA VAL A 35 2.58 0.26 -3.65
C VAL A 35 2.39 0.02 -2.16
N LEU A 36 2.72 1.01 -1.34
CA LEU A 36 2.46 0.99 0.09
C LEU A 36 1.49 2.12 0.45
N PHE A 37 0.40 1.76 1.12
CA PHE A 37 -0.50 2.69 1.78
C PHE A 37 -0.17 2.75 3.28
N ILE A 38 0.04 3.95 3.80
CA ILE A 38 0.21 4.21 5.23
C ILE A 38 -0.94 5.14 5.64
N ASN A 39 -1.75 4.73 6.61
CA ASN A 39 -2.90 5.49 7.10
C ASN A 39 -2.81 5.68 8.61
N GLY A 40 -3.43 6.73 9.13
CA GLY A 40 -3.57 6.91 10.57
C GLY A 40 -4.72 6.05 11.11
N ASP A 41 -4.56 5.49 12.31
CA ASP A 41 -5.62 4.71 12.96
C ASP A 41 -6.90 5.54 13.24
N TRP A 42 -6.76 6.86 13.36
CA TRP A 42 -7.86 7.79 13.59
C TRP A 42 -8.19 8.64 12.35
N ASP A 43 -7.70 8.26 11.17
CA ASP A 43 -8.04 8.96 9.94
C ASP A 43 -9.48 8.63 9.52
N GLU A 44 -10.40 9.56 9.81
CA GLU A 44 -11.81 9.46 9.41
C GLU A 44 -12.05 9.92 7.96
N TYR A 45 -11.09 10.60 7.34
CA TYR A 45 -11.24 11.21 6.01
C TYR A 45 -10.67 10.33 4.90
N THR A 46 -9.55 9.65 5.15
CA THR A 46 -8.98 8.62 4.28
C THR A 46 -8.67 7.39 5.11
N SER A 47 -9.72 6.69 5.52
CA SER A 47 -9.58 5.58 6.46
C SER A 47 -8.75 4.43 5.88
N ALA A 48 -8.08 3.69 6.75
CA ALA A 48 -7.37 2.46 6.36
C ALA A 48 -8.30 1.45 5.66
N LYS A 49 -9.59 1.46 6.02
CA LYS A 49 -10.62 0.61 5.41
C LYS A 49 -10.93 1.00 3.96
N ASP A 50 -10.95 2.31 3.68
CA ASP A 50 -11.15 2.81 2.31
C ASP A 50 -9.90 2.57 1.46
N ALA A 51 -8.71 2.79 2.03
CA ALA A 51 -7.44 2.44 1.40
C ALA A 51 -7.40 0.94 1.00
N ALA A 52 -7.87 0.04 1.85
CA ALA A 52 -7.91 -1.39 1.54
C ALA A 52 -8.73 -1.74 0.29
N GLN A 53 -9.69 -0.90 -0.14
CA GLN A 53 -10.45 -1.13 -1.37
C GLN A 53 -9.57 -1.07 -2.63
N PHE A 54 -8.42 -0.39 -2.59
CA PHE A 54 -7.48 -0.32 -3.71
C PHE A 54 -6.84 -1.68 -4.05
N SER A 55 -6.87 -2.66 -3.13
CA SER A 55 -6.44 -4.05 -3.39
C SER A 55 -7.22 -4.73 -4.52
N ARG A 56 -8.42 -4.22 -4.85
CA ARG A 56 -9.23 -4.72 -5.97
C ARG A 56 -8.66 -4.32 -7.34
N TYR A 57 -7.78 -3.33 -7.37
CA TYR A 57 -7.26 -2.70 -8.58
C TYR A 57 -5.74 -2.78 -8.71
N LEU A 58 -5.02 -2.77 -7.58
CA LEU A 58 -3.57 -2.89 -7.51
C LEU A 58 -3.18 -4.33 -7.16
N GLN A 59 -2.36 -4.95 -8.00
CA GLN A 59 -1.94 -6.34 -7.79
C GLN A 59 -0.85 -6.48 -6.71
N ASN A 60 -0.01 -5.46 -6.55
CA ASN A 60 1.13 -5.47 -5.64
C ASN A 60 1.04 -4.28 -4.69
N CYS A 61 0.13 -4.37 -3.72
CA CYS A 61 -0.03 -3.34 -2.69
C CYS A 61 0.05 -3.90 -1.28
N SER A 62 0.57 -3.09 -0.36
CA SER A 62 0.62 -3.34 1.09
C SER A 62 -0.05 -2.20 1.84
N PHE A 63 -0.56 -2.49 3.03
CA PHE A 63 -1.29 -1.55 3.88
C PHE A 63 -0.69 -1.56 5.28
N SER A 64 -0.50 -0.38 5.86
CA SER A 64 -0.04 -0.20 7.24
C SER A 64 -0.83 0.91 7.90
N THR A 65 -1.07 0.75 9.20
CA THR A 65 -1.60 1.83 10.05
C THR A 65 -0.53 2.36 10.98
N VAL A 66 -0.62 3.63 11.33
CA VAL A 66 0.17 4.26 12.38
C VAL A 66 -0.76 4.57 13.56
N ASP A 67 -0.40 4.04 14.72
CA ASP A 67 -1.23 4.15 15.92
C ASP A 67 -1.30 5.60 16.42
N ALA A 68 -2.47 5.96 16.95
CA ALA A 68 -2.73 7.27 17.58
C ALA A 68 -2.47 8.49 16.65
N THR A 69 -2.64 8.29 15.34
CA THR A 69 -2.56 9.38 14.35
C THR A 69 -3.82 9.49 13.52
N GLY A 70 -4.18 10.72 13.18
CA GLY A 70 -5.14 11.03 12.12
C GLY A 70 -4.46 11.13 10.75
N HIS A 71 -4.94 12.05 9.92
CA HIS A 71 -4.52 12.17 8.53
C HIS A 71 -3.06 12.62 8.35
N PHE A 72 -2.51 13.40 9.29
CA PHE A 72 -1.22 14.07 9.12
C PHE A 72 -0.02 13.24 9.55
N LEU A 73 -0.21 11.94 9.84
CA LEU A 73 0.83 10.94 10.10
C LEU A 73 2.09 11.51 10.80
N ASP A 74 3.18 11.70 10.05
CA ASP A 74 4.49 12.09 10.53
C ASP A 74 4.56 13.51 11.13
N MET A 75 3.56 14.34 10.89
CA MET A 75 3.46 15.69 11.42
C MET A 75 2.72 15.77 12.75
N GLU A 76 2.02 14.72 13.19
CA GLU A 76 1.22 14.78 14.42
C GLU A 76 2.09 14.67 15.68
N HIS A 77 3.06 13.75 15.69
CA HIS A 77 4.04 13.65 16.77
C HIS A 77 5.31 12.89 16.36
N LYS A 78 6.38 13.05 17.16
CA LYS A 78 7.69 12.42 16.88
C LYS A 78 7.63 10.89 16.79
N ALA A 79 6.74 10.25 17.57
CA ALA A 79 6.53 8.82 17.49
C ALA A 79 5.94 8.42 16.12
N ALA A 80 4.88 9.10 15.67
CA ALA A 80 4.28 8.87 14.36
C ALA A 80 5.25 9.08 13.21
N CYS A 81 6.10 10.11 13.28
CA CYS A 81 7.17 10.32 12.30
C CYS A 81 8.14 9.15 12.23
N ARG A 82 8.60 8.69 13.40
CA ARG A 82 9.52 7.54 13.49
C ARG A 82 8.85 6.27 12.98
N ASP A 83 7.59 6.03 13.34
CA ASP A 83 6.88 4.81 13.03
C ASP A 83 6.52 4.77 11.53
N SER A 84 6.06 5.89 10.95
CA SER A 84 5.88 6.07 9.50
C SER A 84 7.19 5.85 8.73
N LYS A 85 8.30 6.40 9.24
CA LYS A 85 9.63 6.17 8.66
C LYS A 85 10.04 4.71 8.75
N HIS A 86 9.76 4.03 9.85
CA HIS A 86 10.09 2.61 10.01
C HIS A 86 9.34 1.75 9.00
N VAL A 87 8.04 1.98 8.86
CA VAL A 87 7.19 1.30 7.86
C VAL A 87 7.72 1.53 6.45
N LEU A 88 8.00 2.78 6.08
CA LEU A 88 8.55 3.12 4.77
C LEU A 88 9.90 2.44 4.51
N MET A 89 10.82 2.50 5.48
CA MET A 89 12.15 1.92 5.33
C MET A 89 12.11 0.41 5.21
N ASN A 90 11.22 -0.27 5.94
CA ASN A 90 11.01 -1.71 5.79
C ASN A 90 10.48 -2.08 4.41
N PHE A 91 9.54 -1.29 3.87
CA PHE A 91 8.98 -1.52 2.54
C PHE A 91 10.00 -1.33 1.41
N LEU A 92 10.94 -0.40 1.57
CA LEU A 92 12.01 -0.15 0.60
C LEU A 92 13.15 -1.17 0.65
N GLN A 93 13.17 -2.04 1.65
CA GLN A 93 14.17 -3.12 1.69
C GLN A 93 13.95 -4.02 0.46
N PRO A 94 15.04 -4.44 -0.22
CA PRO A 94 14.91 -5.41 -1.29
C PRO A 94 14.16 -6.62 -0.75
N ALA A 95 13.07 -7.01 -1.43
CA ALA A 95 12.43 -8.26 -1.12
C ALA A 95 13.51 -9.34 -1.13
N GLU A 96 13.75 -10.00 0.01
CA GLU A 96 14.58 -11.19 0.02
C GLU A 96 13.98 -12.09 -1.05
N ALA A 97 14.74 -12.32 -2.13
CA ALA A 97 14.28 -13.16 -3.22
C ALA A 97 13.83 -14.46 -2.58
N SER A 98 12.52 -14.70 -2.55
CA SER A 98 11.95 -15.91 -1.97
C SER A 98 12.64 -17.05 -2.68
N THR A 99 13.62 -17.68 -2.01
CA THR A 99 14.29 -18.87 -2.48
C THR A 99 13.19 -19.91 -2.47
N ASN A 100 12.51 -20.05 -3.61
CA ASN A 100 11.73 -21.24 -3.91
C ASN A 100 12.75 -22.37 -3.90
N VAL A 101 12.96 -22.94 -2.71
CA VAL A 101 13.64 -24.20 -2.52
C VAL A 101 12.72 -25.21 -3.18
N TYR A 102 12.93 -25.41 -4.48
CA TYR A 102 12.54 -26.63 -5.17
C TYR A 102 13.26 -27.77 -4.48
N SER A 103 12.68 -28.25 -3.38
CA SER A 103 13.03 -29.50 -2.74
C SER A 103 12.53 -30.63 -3.64
N ARG A 104 13.41 -30.98 -4.57
CA ARG A 104 13.82 -32.36 -4.88
C ARG A 104 12.75 -33.44 -4.66
N VAL A 105 12.24 -33.98 -5.76
CA VAL A 105 12.17 -35.44 -5.89
C VAL A 105 12.98 -35.83 -7.11
N GLN A 106 14.19 -36.32 -6.85
CA GLN A 106 15.01 -37.04 -7.81
C GLN A 106 14.26 -38.29 -8.26
N GLY A 107 13.71 -38.25 -9.47
CA GLY A 107 13.40 -39.45 -10.24
C GLY A 107 14.67 -39.94 -10.92
N HIS A 108 15.46 -40.78 -10.25
CA HIS A 108 16.43 -41.64 -10.93
C HIS A 108 16.13 -43.09 -10.54
N HIS A 109 15.33 -43.74 -11.39
CA HIS A 109 15.28 -45.19 -11.48
C HIS A 109 16.68 -45.71 -11.82
N ALA A 110 17.33 -46.35 -10.86
CA ALA A 110 18.44 -47.25 -11.14
C ALA A 110 17.84 -48.58 -11.61
N PHE A 111 17.95 -48.88 -12.91
CA PHE A 111 17.88 -50.26 -13.39
C PHE A 111 19.23 -50.92 -13.14
N ALA A 112 19.25 -51.99 -12.37
CA ALA A 112 20.38 -52.90 -12.28
C ALA A 112 19.86 -54.34 -12.03
N PHE A 113 20.12 -55.17 -13.05
CA PHE A 113 20.08 -56.64 -13.15
C PHE A 113 18.72 -57.35 -13.14
#